data_AF-A0A7G2C7N2-F1
#
_entry.id   AF-A0A7G2C7N2-F1
#
_cell.length_a   1.000
_cell.length_b   1.000
_cell.length_c   1.000
_cell.angle_alpha   90.00
_cell.angle_beta   90.00
_cell.angle_gamma   90.00
#
_symmetry.space_group_name_H-M   'P 1'
#
loop_
_entity.id
_entity.type
_entity.pdbx_description
1 polymer ?
#
loop_
_entity_poly.entity_id
_entity_poly.type
_entity_poly.pdbx_seq_one_letter_code
_entity_poly.pdbx_strand_id
1 'polypeptide(L)'
;MLSGYWLLCDLDGTLISTPHKANGAYLPLDQSPCHKPLERWLLNGGSLCVVTTADQRVLRQMYMPLRDCLGLAKRRVAQYQKVHYKDGAAEGRPAPAGGKLLLSLYTGAALYTCSKSSIRMVGDYLRSLHCATEESVEQCRLHSIPMLQQPVKTYFFGSASSMDGTTVSDETEMRSCVRGTCIELNTAIRLHSLINTVYHRFLRYILEGKELVVAGLRKMSRRYKNMWKALLTFLDLAYTCSTSTDKKNENTYGPQLRAVLKKKANRAEEEAEDELVLYRRAGDSEATVDWKVNFLSSHGRLLVVLGIIRMEFLEREVTCSEDDDEDVEQAVVGMIEKELLTALERSTPAAKDLAHSFAAYIAALLGPDPKGVKTCFDPSPNGATDVAQIIVLGIPLSLFSLLFKTHLPDLVKGGVNAMPQPNSVVISKLGVSKSTALRYLLGKEHATTNFRRTDNTPYAPPSLLGCVEVGHAAAFGDNPHSTDFELTVFDDVPFFSVEKDSQRAARHAHIRTRLTEAEEREARGIVVRDKYGQPSLSVNQVVSRMYRSGPLMDDRLVPHIVHIGGEEGGSAVYLNALMNLLRVPTLSRLSYQPHVNHPPVTPEEFQRSMNAAATVAREAVVGSPLSKL
;
A
#
# COMPACT_ATOMS: atom_id res chain seq x y z
N MET A 1 19.68 2.95 -24.52
CA MET A 1 20.70 3.49 -23.60
C MET A 1 20.55 2.88 -22.21
N LEU A 2 19.37 2.97 -21.60
CA LEU A 2 19.09 2.50 -20.23
C LEU A 2 18.46 1.09 -20.18
N SER A 3 18.63 0.29 -21.23
CA SER A 3 18.05 -1.07 -21.25
C SER A 3 18.68 -1.92 -20.15
N GLY A 4 17.85 -2.58 -19.35
CA GLY A 4 18.30 -3.41 -18.22
C GLY A 4 18.37 -2.68 -16.88
N TYR A 5 18.29 -1.33 -16.87
CA TYR A 5 18.30 -0.54 -15.64
C TYR A 5 16.89 -0.32 -15.08
N TRP A 6 16.76 -0.34 -13.76
CA TRP A 6 15.50 -0.30 -13.04
C TRP A 6 15.44 0.77 -11.96
N LEU A 7 14.31 1.46 -11.89
CA LEU A 7 13.88 2.24 -10.73
C LEU A 7 12.82 1.43 -9.98
N LEU A 8 13.02 1.24 -8.68
CA LEU A 8 12.16 0.46 -7.78
C LEU A 8 11.60 1.41 -6.72
N CYS A 9 10.47 2.03 -7.00
CA CYS A 9 10.02 3.21 -6.25
C CYS A 9 8.74 2.95 -5.48
N ASP A 10 8.66 3.46 -4.26
CA ASP A 10 7.37 3.78 -3.66
C ASP A 10 6.62 4.87 -4.47
N LEU A 11 5.33 5.08 -4.18
CA LEU A 11 4.47 6.04 -4.88
C LEU A 11 4.24 7.35 -4.12
N ASP A 12 3.51 7.29 -3.01
CA ASP A 12 2.98 8.46 -2.30
C ASP A 12 4.08 9.09 -1.43
N GLY A 13 4.38 10.38 -1.62
CA GLY A 13 5.52 11.06 -0.98
C GLY A 13 6.86 10.82 -1.69
N THR A 14 6.91 9.86 -2.61
CA THR A 14 8.13 9.49 -3.34
C THR A 14 8.11 9.95 -4.80
N LEU A 15 7.08 9.58 -5.57
CA LEU A 15 6.92 9.97 -6.98
C LEU A 15 5.81 11.00 -7.17
N ILE A 16 4.84 11.04 -6.27
CA ILE A 16 3.72 11.99 -6.27
C ILE A 16 3.46 12.48 -4.84
N SER A 17 2.77 13.60 -4.69
CA SER A 17 2.41 14.13 -3.36
C SER A 17 1.56 13.14 -2.57
N THR A 18 1.81 13.03 -1.26
CA THR A 18 0.91 12.28 -0.37
C THR A 18 -0.51 12.89 -0.38
N PRO A 19 -1.58 12.10 -0.18
CA PRO A 19 -2.93 12.62 -0.09
C PRO A 19 -3.09 13.69 1.00
N HIS A 20 -2.35 13.56 2.11
CA HIS A 20 -2.33 14.57 3.16
C HIS A 20 -1.82 15.92 2.64
N LYS A 21 -0.73 15.93 1.87
CA LYS A 21 -0.18 17.14 1.21
C LYS A 21 -1.11 17.68 0.12
N ALA A 22 -1.90 16.81 -0.50
CA ALA A 22 -2.84 17.14 -1.56
C ALA A 22 -4.30 17.35 -1.09
N ASN A 23 -4.52 17.72 0.18
CA ASN A 23 -5.86 17.99 0.74
C ASN A 23 -6.87 16.84 0.56
N GLY A 24 -6.39 15.60 0.64
CA GLY A 24 -7.17 14.38 0.47
C GLY A 24 -7.32 13.91 -0.97
N ALA A 25 -6.81 14.65 -1.96
CA ALA A 25 -6.84 14.26 -3.36
C ALA A 25 -5.73 13.25 -3.72
N TYR A 26 -6.03 12.36 -4.67
CA TYR A 26 -5.07 11.44 -5.26
C TYR A 26 -4.58 12.02 -6.59
N LEU A 27 -3.50 12.80 -6.53
CA LEU A 27 -3.02 13.53 -7.70
C LEU A 27 -2.37 12.59 -8.73
N PRO A 28 -2.58 12.82 -10.03
CA PRO A 28 -1.87 12.13 -11.09
C PRO A 28 -0.41 12.57 -11.22
N LEU A 29 0.42 11.70 -11.79
CA LEU A 29 1.85 11.93 -12.00
C LEU A 29 2.12 13.17 -12.85
N ASP A 30 1.23 13.54 -13.78
CA ASP A 30 1.43 14.71 -14.62
C ASP A 30 1.41 16.05 -13.86
N GLN A 31 0.91 16.05 -12.63
CA GLN A 31 0.99 17.17 -11.68
C GLN A 31 2.21 17.08 -10.75
N SER A 32 3.00 16.01 -10.85
CA SER A 32 4.23 15.83 -10.07
C SER A 32 5.48 16.31 -10.82
N PRO A 33 6.48 16.87 -10.11
CA PRO A 33 7.78 17.19 -10.70
C PRO A 33 8.52 15.96 -11.25
N CYS A 34 8.15 14.74 -10.82
CA CYS A 34 8.74 13.49 -11.31
C CYS A 34 8.26 13.08 -12.71
N HIS A 35 7.21 13.69 -13.27
CA HIS A 35 6.66 13.29 -14.57
C HIS A 35 7.71 13.29 -15.69
N LYS A 36 8.37 14.44 -15.90
CA LYS A 36 9.32 14.61 -17.01
C LYS A 36 10.58 13.76 -16.86
N PRO A 37 11.20 13.66 -15.67
CA PRO A 37 12.29 12.72 -15.44
C PRO A 37 11.92 11.26 -15.75
N LEU A 38 10.75 10.78 -15.29
CA LEU A 38 10.31 9.41 -15.52
C LEU A 38 9.93 9.14 -16.99
N GLU A 39 9.30 10.11 -17.65
CA GLU A 39 9.07 10.06 -19.10
C GLU A 39 10.41 9.92 -19.85
N ARG A 40 11.42 10.74 -19.51
CA ARG A 40 12.76 10.66 -20.11
C ARG A 40 13.42 9.31 -19.83
N TRP A 41 13.27 8.75 -18.63
CA TRP A 41 13.79 7.43 -18.24
C TRP A 41 13.20 6.30 -19.11
N LEU A 42 11.87 6.18 -19.13
CA LEU A 42 11.16 5.14 -19.87
C LEU A 42 11.40 5.26 -21.38
N LEU A 43 11.37 6.48 -21.91
CA LEU A 43 11.66 6.75 -23.32
C LEU A 43 13.08 6.36 -23.71
N ASN A 44 14.03 6.21 -22.79
CA ASN A 44 15.42 5.82 -23.10
C ASN A 44 15.75 4.35 -22.80
N GLY A 45 14.72 3.54 -22.50
CA GLY A 45 14.82 2.09 -22.30
C GLY A 45 14.88 1.67 -20.82
N GLY A 46 14.90 2.63 -19.89
CA GLY A 46 14.90 2.34 -18.47
C GLY A 46 13.56 1.77 -18.04
N SER A 47 13.56 0.90 -17.04
CA SER A 47 12.33 0.28 -16.51
C SER A 47 11.98 0.84 -15.14
N LEU A 48 10.69 0.87 -14.81
CA LEU A 48 10.14 1.37 -13.55
C LEU A 48 9.24 0.30 -12.94
N CYS A 49 9.47 -0.05 -11.69
CA CYS A 49 8.52 -0.79 -10.86
C CYS A 49 8.03 0.13 -9.75
N VAL A 50 6.74 0.45 -9.75
CA VAL A 50 6.09 1.17 -8.66
C VAL A 50 5.61 0.15 -7.63
N VAL A 51 6.02 0.28 -6.37
CA VAL A 51 5.71 -0.65 -5.30
C VAL A 51 4.95 0.08 -4.19
N THR A 52 3.66 -0.19 -4.07
CA THR A 52 2.77 0.60 -3.22
C THR A 52 1.77 -0.26 -2.47
N THR A 53 1.23 0.30 -1.38
CA THR A 53 0.08 -0.24 -0.66
C THR A 53 -1.24 0.14 -1.33
N ALA A 54 -1.21 1.05 -2.32
CA ALA A 54 -2.39 1.50 -3.04
C ALA A 54 -3.00 0.39 -3.92
N ASP A 55 -4.28 0.60 -4.22
CA ASP A 55 -5.13 -0.25 -5.04
C ASP A 55 -5.09 0.17 -6.52
N GLN A 56 -6.18 -0.02 -7.26
CA GLN A 56 -6.29 0.34 -8.66
C GLN A 56 -6.22 1.85 -8.93
N ARG A 57 -6.27 2.73 -7.91
CA ARG A 57 -6.10 4.20 -8.13
C ARG A 57 -4.79 4.55 -8.84
N VAL A 58 -3.77 3.69 -8.67
CA VAL A 58 -2.44 3.81 -9.30
C VAL A 58 -2.55 3.83 -10.83
N LEU A 59 -3.62 3.27 -11.40
CA LEU A 59 -3.82 3.29 -12.85
C LEU A 59 -4.06 4.71 -13.37
N ARG A 60 -4.91 5.48 -12.70
CA ARG A 60 -5.13 6.91 -13.01
C ARG A 60 -3.89 7.72 -12.67
N GLN A 61 -3.23 7.42 -11.55
CA GLN A 61 -2.11 8.23 -11.07
C GLN A 61 -0.82 8.01 -11.87
N MET A 62 -0.50 6.78 -12.26
CA MET A 62 0.80 6.42 -12.86
C MET A 62 0.67 5.87 -14.28
N TYR A 63 -0.22 4.89 -14.50
CA TYR A 63 -0.31 4.24 -15.81
C TYR A 63 -0.80 5.21 -16.88
N MET A 64 -1.87 5.96 -16.63
CA MET A 64 -2.44 6.88 -17.63
C MET A 64 -1.45 7.94 -18.11
N PRO A 65 -0.76 8.70 -17.22
CA PRO A 65 0.26 9.66 -17.65
C PRO A 65 1.42 9.05 -18.45
N LEU A 66 1.79 7.79 -18.15
CA LEU A 66 2.94 7.11 -18.75
C LEU A 66 2.57 6.18 -19.93
N ARG A 67 1.29 5.91 -20.18
CA ARG A 67 0.77 4.93 -21.16
C ARG A 67 1.42 5.08 -22.54
N ASP A 68 1.56 6.32 -23.00
CA ASP A 68 2.12 6.61 -24.32
C ASP A 68 3.63 6.33 -24.43
N CYS A 69 4.36 6.31 -23.31
CA CYS A 69 5.78 5.96 -23.29
C CYS A 69 6.00 4.47 -23.59
N LEU A 70 5.05 3.60 -23.22
CA LEU A 70 5.18 2.14 -23.22
C LEU A 70 5.06 1.47 -24.60
N GLY A 71 4.81 2.24 -25.67
CA GLY A 71 4.63 1.72 -27.03
C GLY A 71 5.62 2.27 -28.08
N LEU A 72 6.40 3.30 -27.73
CA LEU A 72 7.25 4.01 -28.69
C LEU A 72 8.46 3.19 -29.14
N ALA A 73 8.88 2.19 -28.37
CA ALA A 73 9.97 1.30 -28.75
C ALA A 73 9.65 0.43 -29.96
N LYS A 74 8.41 -0.07 -30.13
CA LYS A 74 8.05 -0.86 -31.33
C LYS A 74 8.16 -0.03 -32.62
N ARG A 75 7.78 1.25 -32.57
CA ARG A 75 7.98 2.19 -33.71
C ARG A 75 9.46 2.45 -33.96
N ARG A 76 10.27 2.61 -32.91
CA ARG A 76 11.72 2.80 -33.01
C ARG A 76 12.45 1.57 -33.53
N VAL A 77 12.05 0.37 -33.12
CA VAL A 77 12.57 -0.89 -33.65
C VAL A 77 12.21 -1.03 -35.13
N ALA A 78 10.96 -0.77 -35.52
CA ALA A 78 10.55 -0.83 -36.93
C ALA A 78 11.26 0.24 -37.81
N GLN A 79 11.51 1.43 -37.27
CA GLN A 79 12.23 2.50 -37.96
C GLN A 79 13.74 2.24 -38.04
N TYR A 80 14.34 1.72 -36.96
CA TYR A 80 15.73 1.25 -36.92
C TYR A 80 15.94 0.10 -37.91
N GLN A 81 15.02 -0.86 -37.93
CA GLN A 81 15.04 -1.97 -38.90
C GLN A 81 14.96 -1.44 -40.35
N LYS A 82 14.09 -0.46 -40.64
CA LYS A 82 14.00 0.16 -41.98
C LYS A 82 15.26 0.88 -42.44
N VAL A 83 16.05 1.44 -41.52
CA VAL A 83 17.27 2.20 -41.84
C VAL A 83 18.50 1.28 -41.90
N HIS A 84 18.59 0.29 -41.01
CA HIS A 84 19.78 -0.57 -40.88
C HIS A 84 19.71 -1.91 -41.63
N TYR A 85 18.54 -2.37 -42.09
CA TYR A 85 18.45 -3.57 -42.95
C TYR A 85 18.61 -3.28 -44.46
N LYS A 86 18.87 -2.01 -44.85
CA LYS A 86 19.15 -1.67 -46.26
C LYS A 86 20.55 -2.07 -46.71
N ASP A 87 21.49 -2.23 -45.78
CA ASP A 87 22.86 -2.67 -46.05
C ASP A 87 23.10 -3.96 -45.27
N GLY A 88 23.26 -5.09 -45.97
CA GLY A 88 23.19 -6.46 -45.43
C GLY A 88 24.26 -6.88 -44.40
N ALA A 89 24.49 -6.09 -43.35
CA ALA A 89 25.47 -6.37 -42.30
C ALA A 89 24.94 -5.92 -40.92
N ALA A 90 24.03 -6.70 -40.33
CA ALA A 90 23.77 -6.67 -38.88
C ALA A 90 22.98 -7.91 -38.42
N GLU A 91 23.47 -9.12 -38.71
CA GLU A 91 22.99 -10.30 -38.00
C GLU A 91 23.47 -10.23 -36.53
N GLY A 92 22.53 -10.20 -35.59
CA GLY A 92 22.80 -10.48 -34.18
C GLY A 92 22.64 -9.36 -33.16
N ARG A 93 22.29 -8.12 -33.53
CA ARG A 93 21.97 -7.07 -32.52
C ARG A 93 20.49 -7.12 -32.14
N PRO A 94 20.12 -7.48 -30.89
CA PRO A 94 18.73 -7.41 -30.46
C PRO A 94 18.24 -5.97 -30.54
N ALA A 95 17.05 -5.77 -31.08
CA ALA A 95 16.47 -4.45 -31.20
C ALA A 95 16.29 -3.84 -29.80
N PRO A 96 16.52 -2.52 -29.61
CA PRO A 96 16.44 -1.90 -28.30
C PRO A 96 15.03 -2.09 -27.71
N ALA A 97 14.95 -2.83 -26.60
CA ALA A 97 13.71 -3.01 -25.86
C ALA A 97 13.27 -1.66 -25.26
N GLY A 98 11.96 -1.40 -25.30
CA GLY A 98 11.40 -0.23 -24.62
C GLY A 98 11.47 -0.35 -23.12
N GLY A 99 11.43 0.79 -22.44
CA GLY A 99 11.26 0.82 -20.99
C GLY A 99 9.99 0.09 -20.57
N LYS A 100 10.06 -0.66 -19.47
CA LYS A 100 8.92 -1.38 -18.89
C LYS A 100 8.34 -0.59 -17.73
N LEU A 101 7.01 -0.64 -17.57
CA LEU A 101 6.34 -0.20 -16.35
C LEU A 101 5.71 -1.42 -15.68
N LEU A 102 6.07 -1.64 -14.42
CA LEU A 102 5.46 -2.62 -13.55
C LEU A 102 4.76 -1.92 -12.39
N LEU A 103 3.60 -2.44 -11.99
CA LEU A 103 2.86 -1.96 -10.82
C LEU A 103 2.71 -3.11 -9.82
N SER A 104 3.39 -2.98 -8.69
CA SER A 104 3.25 -3.86 -7.53
C SER A 104 2.27 -3.22 -6.54
N LEU A 105 1.04 -3.74 -6.51
CA LEU A 105 -0.08 -3.17 -5.74
C LEU A 105 -0.30 -3.95 -4.43
N TYR A 106 -1.13 -3.39 -3.55
CA TYR A 106 -1.59 -4.07 -2.33
C TYR A 106 -0.43 -4.59 -1.45
N THR A 107 0.63 -3.81 -1.30
CA THR A 107 1.81 -4.20 -0.50
C THR A 107 2.51 -5.46 -1.04
N GLY A 108 2.53 -5.62 -2.36
CA GLY A 108 3.18 -6.76 -3.02
C GLY A 108 2.26 -7.96 -3.25
N ALA A 109 0.97 -7.89 -2.96
CA ALA A 109 0.08 -9.02 -3.25
C ALA A 109 -0.06 -9.27 -4.77
N ALA A 110 0.04 -8.23 -5.61
CA ALA A 110 -0.07 -8.36 -7.06
C ALA A 110 1.01 -7.59 -7.80
N LEU A 111 1.50 -8.17 -8.90
CA LEU A 111 2.42 -7.53 -9.83
C LEU A 111 1.79 -7.50 -11.22
N TYR A 112 1.72 -6.32 -11.82
CA TYR A 112 1.19 -6.08 -13.15
C TYR A 112 2.27 -5.59 -14.10
N THR A 113 2.24 -6.09 -15.34
CA THR A 113 2.97 -5.49 -16.46
C THR A 113 2.05 -4.56 -17.25
N CYS A 114 2.56 -3.37 -17.54
CA CYS A 114 1.83 -2.37 -18.31
C CYS A 114 2.39 -2.29 -19.74
N SER A 115 1.48 -2.21 -20.70
CA SER A 115 1.77 -1.86 -22.09
C SER A 115 0.86 -0.72 -22.53
N LYS A 116 1.06 -0.17 -23.73
CA LYS A 116 0.18 0.89 -24.24
C LYS A 116 -1.31 0.47 -24.29
N SER A 117 -1.58 -0.81 -24.50
CA SER A 117 -2.92 -1.33 -24.78
C SER A 117 -3.48 -2.27 -23.72
N SER A 118 -2.69 -2.64 -22.70
CA SER A 118 -3.13 -3.61 -21.69
C SER A 118 -2.34 -3.52 -20.40
N ILE A 119 -3.00 -3.86 -19.29
CA ILE A 119 -2.41 -4.06 -17.98
C ILE A 119 -2.70 -5.51 -17.59
N ARG A 120 -1.66 -6.32 -17.45
CA ARG A 120 -1.79 -7.77 -17.23
C ARG A 120 -1.05 -8.21 -15.98
N MET A 121 -1.68 -9.07 -15.21
CA MET A 121 -1.06 -9.66 -14.03
C MET A 121 0.07 -10.62 -14.43
N VAL A 122 1.14 -10.63 -13.64
CA VAL A 122 2.25 -11.57 -13.76
C VAL A 122 1.86 -12.86 -13.02
N GLY A 123 1.28 -13.83 -13.74
CA GLY A 123 0.72 -15.04 -13.13
C GLY A 123 1.73 -15.90 -12.37
N ASP A 124 2.99 -15.96 -12.84
CA ASP A 124 4.02 -16.73 -12.14
C ASP A 124 4.44 -16.09 -10.82
N TYR A 125 4.47 -14.75 -10.73
CA TYR A 125 4.70 -14.04 -9.47
C TYR A 125 3.66 -14.44 -8.41
N LEU A 126 2.38 -14.45 -8.78
CA LEU A 126 1.26 -14.78 -7.88
C LEU A 126 1.34 -16.21 -7.33
N ARG A 127 1.85 -17.16 -8.11
CA ARG A 127 1.90 -18.60 -7.75
C ARG A 127 3.25 -19.07 -7.20
N SER A 128 4.28 -18.25 -7.34
CA SER A 128 5.64 -18.60 -6.93
C SER A 128 5.75 -18.78 -5.41
N LEU A 129 6.85 -19.41 -5.01
CA LEU A 129 7.23 -19.49 -3.61
C LEU A 129 8.14 -18.32 -3.29
N HIS A 130 7.78 -17.57 -2.24
CA HIS A 130 8.48 -16.34 -1.83
C HIS A 130 9.10 -16.52 -0.46
N CYS A 131 10.31 -15.99 -0.24
CA CYS A 131 10.86 -15.89 1.11
C CYS A 131 9.99 -14.95 1.96
N ALA A 132 9.68 -15.41 3.16
CA ALA A 132 8.95 -14.63 4.14
C ALA A 132 9.85 -13.54 4.75
N THR A 133 9.26 -12.41 5.13
CA THR A 133 9.97 -11.38 5.88
C THR A 133 10.38 -11.89 7.26
N GLU A 134 11.48 -11.37 7.81
CA GLU A 134 11.96 -11.75 9.15
C GLU A 134 10.90 -11.53 10.23
N GLU A 135 10.13 -10.44 10.12
CA GLU A 135 9.01 -10.14 11.02
C GLU A 135 7.96 -11.26 10.97
N SER A 136 7.61 -11.74 9.77
CA SER A 136 6.65 -12.83 9.61
C SER A 136 7.16 -14.14 10.21
N VAL A 137 8.46 -14.41 10.06
CA VAL A 137 9.11 -15.57 10.69
C VAL A 137 9.08 -15.47 12.22
N GLU A 138 9.37 -14.28 12.76
CA GLU A 138 9.30 -14.03 14.20
C GLU A 138 7.88 -14.19 14.75
N GLN A 139 6.86 -13.68 14.06
CA GLN A 139 5.44 -13.85 14.44
C GLN A 139 5.03 -15.33 14.43
N CYS A 140 5.38 -16.08 13.38
CA CYS A 140 5.12 -17.52 13.33
C CYS A 140 5.80 -18.27 14.49
N ARG A 141 7.07 -17.94 14.78
CA ARG A 141 7.83 -18.53 15.88
C ARG A 141 7.18 -18.25 17.24
N LEU A 142 6.79 -17.00 17.49
CA LEU A 142 6.13 -16.57 18.72
C LEU A 142 4.83 -17.35 18.99
N HIS A 143 4.12 -17.72 17.93
CA HIS A 143 2.86 -18.45 18.00
C HIS A 143 2.99 -19.96 17.70
N SER A 144 4.21 -20.49 17.63
CA SER A 144 4.49 -21.90 17.33
C SER A 144 3.84 -22.42 16.05
N ILE A 145 3.78 -21.57 15.02
CA ILE A 145 3.23 -21.89 13.71
C ILE A 145 4.39 -22.27 12.78
N PRO A 146 4.41 -23.50 12.22
CA PRO A 146 5.48 -23.91 11.32
C PRO A 146 5.37 -23.17 9.99
N MET A 147 6.52 -22.68 9.49
CA MET A 147 6.65 -22.15 8.13
C MET A 147 7.38 -23.16 7.25
N LEU A 148 7.02 -23.20 5.97
CA LEU A 148 7.72 -24.02 4.97
C LEU A 148 9.18 -23.56 4.90
N GLN A 149 10.12 -24.47 5.13
CA GLN A 149 11.55 -24.20 4.95
C GLN A 149 11.97 -24.67 3.55
N GLN A 150 12.76 -23.87 2.84
CA GLN A 150 13.36 -24.27 1.57
C GLN A 150 14.83 -23.87 1.48
N PRO A 151 15.66 -24.66 0.77
CA PRO A 151 17.00 -24.25 0.42
C PRO A 151 16.92 -23.09 -0.59
N VAL A 152 17.65 -22.04 -0.28
CA VAL A 152 17.67 -20.80 -1.03
C VAL A 152 19.12 -20.43 -1.29
N LYS A 153 19.44 -20.13 -2.56
CA LYS A 153 20.76 -19.62 -2.92
C LYS A 153 20.86 -18.16 -2.50
N THR A 154 21.81 -17.87 -1.62
CA THR A 154 22.16 -16.51 -1.22
C THR A 154 23.44 -16.10 -1.93
N TYR A 155 23.37 -15.02 -2.70
CA TYR A 155 24.55 -14.42 -3.33
C TYR A 155 25.09 -13.33 -2.40
N PHE A 156 26.18 -13.63 -1.71
CA PHE A 156 26.93 -12.63 -0.94
C PHE A 156 27.93 -11.93 -1.86
N PHE A 157 27.88 -10.60 -1.90
CA PHE A 157 28.92 -9.80 -2.52
C PHE A 157 29.84 -9.29 -1.41
N GLY A 158 31.08 -9.77 -1.41
CA GLY A 158 32.09 -9.33 -0.46
C GLY A 158 32.29 -7.81 -0.53
N SER A 159 32.48 -7.20 0.64
CA SER A 159 32.88 -5.79 0.79
C SER A 159 34.06 -5.45 -0.14
N ALA A 160 34.01 -4.25 -0.74
CA ALA A 160 34.91 -3.72 -1.78
C ALA A 160 36.39 -3.52 -1.36
N SER A 161 36.91 -4.31 -0.42
CA SER A 161 38.31 -4.32 0.03
C SER A 161 39.16 -5.43 -0.60
N SER A 162 38.57 -6.34 -1.39
CA SER A 162 39.30 -7.35 -2.15
C SER A 162 39.47 -6.89 -3.60
N MET A 163 40.68 -6.51 -3.98
CA MET A 163 41.06 -6.20 -5.38
C MET A 163 41.15 -7.43 -6.28
N ASP A 164 40.93 -8.63 -5.76
CA ASP A 164 40.89 -9.86 -6.55
C ASP A 164 39.46 -10.37 -6.69
N GLY A 165 39.15 -10.85 -7.90
CA GLY A 165 37.83 -11.12 -8.44
C GLY A 165 36.80 -11.73 -7.49
N THR A 166 35.55 -11.32 -7.71
CA THR A 166 34.29 -11.73 -7.10
C THR A 166 34.27 -13.22 -6.72
N THR A 167 34.64 -13.53 -5.49
CA THR A 167 34.33 -14.81 -4.86
C THR A 167 32.87 -14.76 -4.43
N VAL A 168 31.98 -15.17 -5.35
CA VAL A 168 30.58 -15.47 -5.01
C VAL A 168 30.61 -16.76 -4.20
N SER A 169 30.49 -16.66 -2.88
CA SER A 169 30.26 -17.85 -2.04
C SER A 169 28.83 -18.33 -2.29
N ASP A 170 28.70 -19.46 -2.99
CA ASP A 170 27.42 -20.08 -3.35
C ASP A 170 26.88 -20.85 -2.13
N GLU A 171 26.49 -20.12 -1.09
CA GLU A 171 25.91 -20.72 0.13
C GLU A 171 24.42 -20.99 -0.08
N THR A 172 23.99 -22.19 0.28
CA THR A 172 22.59 -22.58 0.30
C THR A 172 22.10 -22.52 1.74
N GLU A 173 21.25 -21.55 2.04
CA GLU A 173 20.67 -21.39 3.38
C GLU A 173 19.23 -21.88 3.39
N MET A 174 18.80 -22.49 4.50
CA MET A 174 17.40 -22.80 4.72
C MET A 174 16.65 -21.54 5.13
N ARG A 175 15.72 -21.09 4.30
CA ARG A 175 14.88 -19.92 4.57
C ARG A 175 13.41 -20.31 4.70
N SER A 176 12.69 -19.56 5.51
CA SER A 176 11.24 -19.67 5.66
C SER A 176 10.54 -19.03 4.47
N CYS A 177 9.60 -19.73 3.85
CA CYS A 177 8.91 -19.31 2.64
C CYS A 177 7.38 -19.39 2.78
N VAL A 178 6.70 -18.63 1.93
CA VAL A 178 5.24 -18.63 1.77
C VAL A 178 4.86 -18.88 0.32
N ARG A 179 3.80 -19.67 0.12
CA ARG A 179 3.28 -19.99 -1.21
C ARG A 179 2.29 -18.92 -1.65
N GLY A 180 2.57 -18.37 -2.83
CA GLY A 180 1.78 -17.31 -3.45
C GLY A 180 1.76 -16.02 -2.64
N THR A 181 1.12 -14.99 -3.21
CA THR A 181 1.15 -13.63 -2.66
C THR A 181 -0.19 -13.16 -2.10
N CYS A 182 -1.25 -13.97 -2.21
CA CYS A 182 -2.61 -13.60 -1.84
C CYS A 182 -3.21 -14.45 -0.73
N ILE A 183 -4.27 -13.91 -0.13
CA ILE A 183 -5.12 -14.60 0.82
C ILE A 183 -6.03 -15.55 0.05
N GLU A 184 -6.02 -16.83 0.44
CA GLU A 184 -6.93 -17.83 -0.11
C GLU A 184 -8.38 -17.46 0.21
N LEU A 185 -9.30 -17.64 -0.74
CA LEU A 185 -10.71 -17.27 -0.58
C LEU A 185 -11.36 -17.90 0.66
N ASN A 186 -11.11 -19.18 0.92
CA ASN A 186 -11.63 -19.87 2.10
C ASN A 186 -11.12 -19.27 3.42
N THR A 187 -9.87 -18.81 3.43
CA THR A 187 -9.30 -18.08 4.57
C THR A 187 -9.95 -16.70 4.68
N ALA A 188 -10.10 -15.98 3.57
CA ALA A 188 -10.74 -14.67 3.55
C ALA A 188 -12.20 -14.71 4.08
N ILE A 189 -12.97 -15.74 3.72
CA ILE A 189 -14.34 -15.97 4.25
C ILE A 189 -14.32 -16.20 5.77
N ARG A 190 -13.39 -17.00 6.29
CA ARG A 190 -13.23 -17.20 7.75
C ARG A 190 -12.83 -15.91 8.46
N LEU A 191 -11.90 -15.16 7.87
CA LEU A 191 -11.45 -13.86 8.39
C LEU A 191 -12.59 -12.86 8.43
N HIS A 192 -13.44 -12.83 7.40
CA HIS A 192 -14.62 -11.97 7.38
C HIS A 192 -15.53 -12.20 8.59
N SER A 193 -15.78 -13.45 8.98
CA SER A 193 -16.55 -13.76 10.20
C SER A 193 -15.86 -13.23 11.47
N LEU A 194 -14.57 -13.46 11.62
CA LEU A 194 -13.78 -12.96 12.77
C LEU A 194 -13.79 -11.43 12.85
N ILE A 195 -13.57 -10.75 11.71
CA ILE A 195 -13.55 -9.29 11.62
C ILE A 195 -14.92 -8.73 12.00
N ASN A 196 -16.02 -9.33 11.54
CA ASN A 196 -17.37 -8.93 11.94
C ASN A 196 -17.54 -9.01 13.46
N THR A 197 -17.12 -10.11 14.10
CA THR A 197 -17.18 -10.23 15.56
C THR A 197 -16.38 -9.13 16.27
N VAL A 198 -15.16 -8.84 15.80
CA VAL A 198 -14.32 -7.76 16.34
C VAL A 198 -15.00 -6.40 16.17
N TYR A 199 -15.60 -6.14 15.00
CA TYR A 199 -16.27 -4.87 14.70
C TYR A 199 -17.55 -4.68 15.52
N HIS A 200 -18.35 -5.73 15.70
CA HIS A 200 -19.54 -5.69 16.56
C HIS A 200 -19.18 -5.44 18.03
N ARG A 201 -18.11 -6.08 18.53
CA ARG A 201 -17.58 -5.79 19.86
C ARG A 201 -17.11 -4.34 19.98
N PHE A 202 -16.48 -3.81 18.94
CA PHE A 202 -16.05 -2.42 18.92
C PHE A 202 -17.24 -1.46 18.96
N LEU A 203 -18.27 -1.70 18.15
CA LEU A 203 -19.52 -0.94 18.18
C LEU A 203 -20.15 -0.94 19.57
N ARG A 204 -20.23 -2.12 20.22
CA ARG A 204 -20.74 -2.21 21.60
C ARG A 204 -19.96 -1.30 22.56
N TYR A 205 -18.62 -1.31 22.49
CA TYR A 205 -17.80 -0.44 23.34
C TYR A 205 -18.02 1.06 23.07
N ILE A 206 -18.33 1.43 21.83
CA ILE A 206 -18.70 2.81 21.46
C ILE A 206 -20.06 3.17 22.09
N LEU A 207 -21.05 2.30 21.95
CA LEU A 207 -22.40 2.51 22.50
C LEU A 207 -22.41 2.56 24.03
N GLU A 208 -21.58 1.74 24.69
CA GLU A 208 -21.36 1.76 26.14
C GLU A 208 -20.52 2.96 26.62
N GLY A 209 -19.95 3.75 25.70
CA GLY A 209 -19.18 4.95 26.03
C GLY A 209 -17.86 4.65 26.77
N LYS A 210 -17.20 3.51 26.50
CA LYS A 210 -15.95 3.15 27.19
C LYS A 210 -14.89 4.22 27.01
N GLU A 211 -14.33 4.72 28.11
CA GLU A 211 -13.42 5.87 28.12
C GLU A 211 -12.25 5.74 27.14
N LEU A 212 -11.57 4.58 27.14
CA LEU A 212 -10.46 4.31 26.23
C LEU A 212 -10.86 4.36 24.76
N VAL A 213 -12.06 3.87 24.44
CA VAL A 213 -12.60 3.87 23.07
C VAL A 213 -12.95 5.29 22.64
N VAL A 214 -13.66 6.04 23.49
CA VAL A 214 -13.99 7.45 23.24
C VAL A 214 -12.72 8.29 23.02
N ALA A 215 -11.69 8.09 23.84
CA ALA A 215 -10.39 8.73 23.67
C ALA A 215 -9.70 8.37 22.35
N GLY A 216 -9.89 7.14 21.86
CA GLY A 216 -9.43 6.71 20.54
C GLY A 216 -10.19 7.38 19.39
N LEU A 217 -11.53 7.42 19.46
CA LEU A 217 -12.38 8.04 18.44
C LEU A 217 -12.08 9.54 18.28
N ARG A 218 -11.80 10.26 19.38
CA ARG A 218 -11.43 11.68 19.34
C ARG A 218 -10.23 11.98 18.44
N LYS A 219 -9.30 11.03 18.30
CA LYS A 219 -8.06 11.14 17.50
C LYS A 219 -8.26 10.79 16.03
N MET A 220 -9.46 10.37 15.63
CA MET A 220 -9.72 9.98 14.25
C MET A 220 -9.76 11.17 13.30
N SER A 221 -9.49 10.92 12.02
CA SER A 221 -9.66 11.95 10.99
C SER A 221 -11.14 12.30 10.79
N ARG A 222 -11.41 13.49 10.26
CA ARG A 222 -12.77 13.99 10.03
C ARG A 222 -13.63 13.03 9.21
N ARG A 223 -13.05 12.44 8.16
CA ARG A 223 -13.72 11.47 7.28
C ARG A 223 -14.32 10.31 8.08
N TYR A 224 -13.54 9.70 8.97
CA TYR A 224 -13.99 8.52 9.71
C TYR A 224 -14.84 8.87 10.93
N LYS A 225 -14.69 10.07 11.51
CA LYS A 225 -15.67 10.60 12.49
C LYS A 225 -17.06 10.75 11.87
N ASN A 226 -17.13 11.31 10.67
CA ASN A 226 -18.38 11.46 9.94
C ASN A 226 -18.99 10.11 9.56
N MET A 227 -18.17 9.12 9.22
CA MET A 227 -18.62 7.74 8.98
C MET A 227 -19.32 7.17 10.22
N TRP A 228 -18.68 7.26 11.40
CA TRP A 228 -19.26 6.80 12.65
C TRP A 228 -20.53 7.57 13.03
N LYS A 229 -20.54 8.90 12.88
CA LYS A 229 -21.74 9.71 13.12
C LYS A 229 -22.91 9.25 12.26
N ALA A 230 -22.68 9.08 10.97
CA ALA A 230 -23.72 8.63 10.05
C ALA A 230 -24.26 7.25 10.43
N LEU A 231 -23.36 6.30 10.73
CA LEU A 231 -23.76 4.95 11.12
C LEU A 231 -24.55 4.93 12.44
N LEU A 232 -24.08 5.64 13.46
CA LEU A 232 -24.72 5.69 14.77
C LEU A 232 -26.09 6.38 14.73
N THR A 233 -26.22 7.48 13.98
CA THR A 233 -27.50 8.17 13.76
C THR A 233 -28.46 7.30 12.95
N PHE A 234 -27.98 6.60 11.92
CA PHE A 234 -28.80 5.65 11.17
C PHE A 234 -29.35 4.55 12.09
N LEU A 235 -28.52 3.97 12.97
CA LEU A 235 -28.95 2.93 13.91
C LEU A 235 -30.00 3.44 14.91
N ASP A 236 -29.91 4.68 15.38
CA ASP A 236 -30.92 5.29 16.25
C ASP A 236 -32.27 5.44 15.55
N LEU A 237 -32.24 5.93 14.31
CA LEU A 237 -33.44 6.11 13.50
C LEU A 237 -34.05 4.78 13.09
N ALA A 238 -33.22 3.78 12.77
CA ALA A 238 -33.65 2.41 12.49
C ALA A 238 -34.29 1.76 13.72
N TYR A 239 -33.69 1.91 14.90
CA TYR A 239 -34.27 1.44 16.16
C TYR A 239 -35.62 2.09 16.42
N THR A 240 -35.69 3.42 16.34
CA THR A 240 -36.93 4.19 16.55
C THR A 240 -38.02 3.78 15.56
N CYS A 241 -37.65 3.57 14.29
CA CYS A 241 -38.57 3.05 13.28
C CYS A 241 -39.09 1.65 13.68
N SER A 242 -38.21 0.75 14.14
CA SER A 242 -38.59 -0.61 14.52
C SER A 242 -39.52 -0.68 15.74
N THR A 243 -39.33 0.19 16.74
CA THR A 243 -40.07 0.16 18.01
C THR A 243 -41.28 1.10 18.06
N SER A 244 -41.34 2.11 17.19
CA SER A 244 -42.46 3.07 17.19
C SER A 244 -43.72 2.44 16.58
N THR A 245 -44.82 2.51 17.32
CA THR A 245 -46.18 2.22 16.80
C THR A 245 -46.81 3.43 16.11
N ASP A 246 -46.17 4.60 16.18
CA ASP A 246 -46.75 5.88 15.82
C ASP A 246 -46.35 6.28 14.38
N LYS A 247 -47.22 5.91 13.43
CA LYS A 247 -47.00 6.11 11.98
C LYS A 247 -46.88 7.59 11.55
N LYS A 248 -47.22 8.55 12.43
CA LYS A 248 -47.20 9.99 12.12
C LYS A 248 -45.78 10.56 12.02
N ASN A 249 -44.80 9.98 12.73
CA ASN A 249 -43.43 10.49 12.76
C ASN A 249 -42.50 9.84 11.71
N GLU A 250 -42.98 8.80 11.01
CA GLU A 250 -42.15 8.05 10.03
C GLU A 250 -41.59 8.96 8.93
N ASN A 251 -42.39 9.92 8.42
CA ASN A 251 -41.97 10.81 7.34
C ASN A 251 -40.84 11.81 7.72
N THR A 252 -40.38 11.82 8.97
CA THR A 252 -39.36 12.77 9.45
C THR A 252 -37.96 12.19 9.58
N TYR A 253 -37.78 10.86 9.48
CA TYR A 253 -36.48 10.21 9.74
C TYR A 253 -35.40 10.54 8.70
N GLY A 254 -35.72 10.48 7.40
CA GLY A 254 -34.78 10.88 6.35
C GLY A 254 -34.38 12.36 6.42
N PRO A 255 -35.33 13.31 6.60
CA PRO A 255 -35.02 14.71 6.88
C PRO A 255 -34.12 14.92 8.12
N GLN A 256 -34.37 14.19 9.22
CA GLN A 256 -33.53 14.25 10.42
C GLN A 256 -32.09 13.80 10.15
N LEU A 257 -31.91 12.67 9.45
CA LEU A 257 -30.59 12.21 9.04
C LEU A 257 -29.87 13.27 8.18
N ARG A 258 -30.55 13.81 7.16
CA ARG A 258 -29.97 14.87 6.31
C ARG A 258 -29.60 16.12 7.10
N ALA A 259 -30.37 16.50 8.12
CA ALA A 259 -30.07 17.66 8.96
C ALA A 259 -28.77 17.46 9.75
N VAL A 260 -28.51 16.25 10.26
CA VAL A 260 -27.25 15.88 10.92
C VAL A 260 -26.10 15.81 9.91
N LEU A 261 -26.34 15.23 8.72
CA LEU A 261 -25.27 14.98 7.74
C LEU A 261 -24.87 16.18 6.88
N LYS A 262 -25.76 17.15 6.64
CA LYS A 262 -25.53 18.32 5.75
C LYS A 262 -25.15 19.60 6.50
N LYS A 263 -25.02 19.58 7.83
CA LYS A 263 -24.70 20.79 8.59
C LYS A 263 -23.26 21.24 8.28
N LYS A 264 -23.10 22.31 7.50
CA LYS A 264 -21.83 23.08 7.45
C LYS A 264 -21.71 23.83 8.77
N ALA A 265 -21.31 23.11 9.81
CA ALA A 265 -21.10 23.66 11.14
C ALA A 265 -19.72 24.31 11.22
N ASN A 266 -19.60 25.41 11.97
CA ASN A 266 -18.30 25.92 12.37
C ASN A 266 -17.64 24.94 13.35
N ARG A 267 -16.33 25.04 13.56
CA ARG A 267 -15.55 24.09 14.39
C ARG A 267 -16.13 23.88 15.80
N ALA A 268 -16.68 24.91 16.42
CA ALA A 268 -17.25 24.81 17.78
C ALA A 268 -18.55 24.01 17.81
N GLU A 269 -19.44 24.24 16.84
CA GLU A 269 -20.67 23.46 16.67
C GLU A 269 -20.36 22.00 16.31
N GLU A 270 -19.30 21.77 15.52
CA GLU A 270 -18.84 20.43 15.16
C GLU A 270 -18.29 19.66 16.37
N GLU A 271 -17.48 20.29 17.21
CA GLU A 271 -16.95 19.69 18.44
C GLU A 271 -18.08 19.38 19.44
N ALA A 272 -19.09 20.25 19.53
CA ALA A 272 -20.28 20.00 20.35
C ALA A 272 -21.11 18.81 19.84
N GLU A 273 -21.28 18.67 18.52
CA GLU A 273 -22.01 17.56 17.92
C GLU A 273 -21.22 16.24 18.00
N ASP A 274 -19.90 16.28 17.78
CA ASP A 274 -18.98 15.17 18.05
C ASP A 274 -19.15 14.68 19.51
N GLU A 275 -19.14 15.61 20.48
CA GLU A 275 -19.36 15.28 21.88
C GLU A 275 -20.74 14.65 22.14
N LEU A 276 -21.80 15.12 21.48
CA LEU A 276 -23.15 14.59 21.63
C LEU A 276 -23.32 13.18 21.01
N VAL A 277 -22.91 13.00 19.75
CA VAL A 277 -23.23 11.80 18.97
C VAL A 277 -22.16 10.71 19.11
N LEU A 278 -20.88 11.09 19.13
CA LEU A 278 -19.77 10.12 19.15
C LEU A 278 -19.26 9.84 20.57
N TYR A 279 -19.23 10.83 21.45
CA TYR A 279 -18.46 10.74 22.71
C TYR A 279 -19.31 10.63 23.99
N ARG A 280 -20.59 11.04 23.96
CA ARG A 280 -21.51 10.95 25.10
C ARG A 280 -22.81 10.23 24.73
N ARG A 281 -22.72 8.93 24.44
CA ARG A 281 -23.92 8.06 24.29
C ARG A 281 -24.43 7.47 25.62
N ALA A 282 -23.86 7.89 26.75
CA ALA A 282 -24.27 7.42 28.08
C ALA A 282 -25.74 7.79 28.34
N GLY A 283 -26.65 6.84 28.13
CA GLY A 283 -28.09 7.05 28.22
C GLY A 283 -28.91 5.99 27.50
N ASP A 284 -28.33 5.28 26.53
CA ASP A 284 -28.98 4.11 25.92
C ASP A 284 -29.12 2.98 26.95
N SER A 285 -30.31 2.38 27.01
CA SER A 285 -30.54 1.16 27.82
C SER A 285 -29.76 -0.03 27.25
N GLU A 286 -29.45 -1.03 28.08
CA GLU A 286 -28.77 -2.27 27.63
C GLU A 286 -29.53 -2.94 26.46
N ALA A 287 -30.87 -2.96 26.52
CA ALA A 287 -31.72 -3.48 25.46
C ALA A 287 -31.57 -2.71 24.13
N THR A 288 -31.40 -1.38 24.21
CA THR A 288 -31.17 -0.53 23.03
C THR A 288 -29.79 -0.79 22.43
N VAL A 289 -28.76 -0.93 23.26
CA VAL A 289 -27.40 -1.29 22.82
C VAL A 289 -27.41 -2.66 22.14
N ASP A 290 -28.03 -3.66 22.79
CA ASP A 290 -28.15 -5.02 22.26
C ASP A 290 -28.88 -5.03 20.92
N TRP A 291 -29.99 -4.28 20.79
CA TRP A 291 -30.70 -4.19 19.52
C TRP A 291 -29.81 -3.65 18.41
N LYS A 292 -29.07 -2.55 18.64
CA LYS A 292 -28.23 -1.92 17.62
C LYS A 292 -27.08 -2.82 17.19
N VAL A 293 -26.47 -3.54 18.14
CA VAL A 293 -25.42 -4.53 17.84
C VAL A 293 -26.00 -5.71 17.07
N ASN A 294 -27.16 -6.22 17.50
CA ASN A 294 -27.83 -7.35 16.87
C ASN A 294 -28.33 -7.03 15.46
N PHE A 295 -28.79 -5.79 15.23
CA PHE A 295 -29.18 -5.31 13.91
C PHE A 295 -28.03 -5.49 12.91
N LEU A 296 -26.82 -5.06 13.25
CA LEU A 296 -25.67 -5.25 12.34
C LEU A 296 -25.20 -6.71 12.27
N SER A 297 -25.22 -7.45 13.40
CA SER A 297 -24.76 -8.83 13.40
C SER A 297 -25.65 -9.78 12.60
N SER A 298 -26.97 -9.55 12.60
CA SER A 298 -27.93 -10.31 11.80
C SER A 298 -27.82 -10.00 10.30
N HIS A 299 -27.16 -8.89 9.95
CA HIS A 299 -26.99 -8.42 8.58
C HIS A 299 -25.50 -8.28 8.24
N GLY A 300 -24.73 -9.36 8.41
CA GLY A 300 -23.27 -9.40 8.25
C GLY A 300 -22.73 -8.97 6.87
N ARG A 301 -23.62 -8.75 5.88
CA ARG A 301 -23.28 -8.18 4.56
C ARG A 301 -23.17 -6.65 4.58
N LEU A 302 -23.85 -5.97 5.51
CA LEU A 302 -23.96 -4.51 5.53
C LEU A 302 -22.59 -3.84 5.66
N LEU A 303 -21.71 -4.35 6.52
CA LEU A 303 -20.38 -3.73 6.68
C LEU A 303 -19.53 -3.79 5.40
N VAL A 304 -19.72 -4.82 4.57
CA VAL A 304 -19.06 -4.93 3.26
C VAL A 304 -19.71 -3.99 2.24
N VAL A 305 -21.04 -4.00 2.17
CA VAL A 305 -21.82 -3.17 1.22
C VAL A 305 -21.59 -1.68 1.49
N LEU A 306 -21.50 -1.28 2.76
CA LEU A 306 -21.16 0.09 3.16
C LEU A 306 -19.69 0.46 2.87
N GLY A 307 -18.84 -0.50 2.52
CA GLY A 307 -17.41 -0.27 2.27
C GLY A 307 -16.57 -0.08 3.53
N ILE A 308 -17.10 -0.46 4.71
CA ILE A 308 -16.40 -0.44 5.99
C ILE A 308 -15.42 -1.62 6.07
N ILE A 309 -15.86 -2.81 5.67
CA ILE A 309 -15.00 -3.96 5.44
C ILE A 309 -14.83 -4.11 3.93
N ARG A 310 -13.60 -3.99 3.44
CA ARG A 310 -13.29 -4.11 2.01
C ARG A 310 -12.51 -5.39 1.78
N MET A 311 -12.99 -6.24 0.89
CA MET A 311 -12.24 -7.37 0.37
C MET A 311 -11.79 -7.02 -1.03
N GLU A 312 -10.48 -6.87 -1.22
CA GLU A 312 -9.92 -6.43 -2.50
C GLU A 312 -9.52 -7.66 -3.30
N PHE A 313 -10.27 -7.90 -4.37
CA PHE A 313 -10.06 -9.02 -5.27
C PHE A 313 -9.13 -8.65 -6.42
N LEU A 314 -8.32 -9.60 -6.87
CA LEU A 314 -7.45 -9.37 -8.00
C LEU A 314 -8.14 -9.60 -9.35
N GLU A 315 -7.86 -8.69 -10.29
CA GLU A 315 -8.25 -8.82 -11.69
C GLU A 315 -7.04 -9.27 -12.53
N ARG A 316 -7.21 -10.32 -13.35
CA ARG A 316 -6.11 -10.86 -14.20
C ARG A 316 -5.68 -9.89 -15.30
N GLU A 317 -6.63 -9.16 -15.88
CA GLU A 317 -6.41 -8.10 -16.86
C GLU A 317 -7.27 -6.92 -16.45
N VAL A 318 -6.67 -5.74 -16.37
CA VAL A 318 -7.37 -4.53 -15.93
C VAL A 318 -7.63 -3.65 -17.15
N THR A 319 -8.91 -3.34 -17.37
CA THR A 319 -9.35 -2.37 -18.37
C THR A 319 -9.51 -1.01 -17.72
N CYS A 320 -8.93 0.02 -18.30
CA CYS A 320 -9.05 1.38 -17.81
C CYS A 320 -9.91 2.18 -18.79
N SER A 321 -11.16 2.47 -18.41
CA SER A 321 -12.05 3.41 -19.11
C SER A 321 -11.86 4.83 -18.56
N GLU A 322 -12.02 5.83 -19.42
CA GLU A 322 -11.87 7.26 -19.08
C GLU A 322 -13.21 7.89 -18.61
N ASP A 323 -14.35 7.18 -18.72
CA ASP A 323 -15.70 7.81 -18.74
C ASP A 323 -16.77 7.30 -17.73
N ASP A 324 -16.47 6.46 -16.71
CA ASP A 324 -17.53 5.72 -15.98
C ASP A 324 -17.87 6.19 -14.54
N ASP A 325 -17.38 7.33 -14.05
CA ASP A 325 -17.46 7.64 -12.60
C ASP A 325 -18.89 7.91 -12.08
N GLU A 326 -19.75 8.61 -12.81
CA GLU A 326 -21.12 8.95 -12.35
C GLU A 326 -22.07 7.73 -12.34
N ASP A 327 -22.01 6.90 -13.38
CA ASP A 327 -22.84 5.69 -13.50
C ASP A 327 -22.47 4.65 -12.42
N VAL A 328 -21.19 4.59 -12.04
CA VAL A 328 -20.70 3.74 -10.97
C VAL A 328 -21.22 4.19 -9.61
N GLU A 329 -21.19 5.50 -9.30
CA GLU A 329 -21.66 6.02 -8.02
C GLU A 329 -23.16 5.75 -7.81
N GLN A 330 -23.99 6.02 -8.82
CA GLN A 330 -25.42 5.70 -8.80
C GLN A 330 -25.70 4.21 -8.57
N ALA A 331 -24.94 3.34 -9.26
CA ALA A 331 -25.06 1.89 -9.08
C ALA A 331 -24.71 1.43 -7.66
N VAL A 332 -23.66 2.02 -7.07
CA VAL A 332 -23.25 1.75 -5.69
C VAL A 332 -24.33 2.19 -4.70
N VAL A 333 -24.88 3.39 -4.86
CA VAL A 333 -25.97 3.89 -3.99
C VAL A 333 -27.17 2.96 -4.04
N GLY A 334 -27.62 2.56 -5.24
CA GLY A 334 -28.74 1.64 -5.40
C GLY A 334 -28.50 0.26 -4.78
N MET A 335 -27.26 -0.24 -4.82
CA MET A 335 -26.88 -1.50 -4.16
C MET A 335 -26.96 -1.38 -2.63
N ILE A 336 -26.41 -0.30 -2.05
CA ILE A 336 -26.46 -0.07 -0.61
C ILE A 336 -27.90 0.10 -0.14
N GLU A 337 -28.70 0.90 -0.85
CA GLU A 337 -30.11 1.16 -0.54
C GLU A 337 -30.91 -0.15 -0.49
N LYS A 338 -30.73 -1.03 -1.49
CA LYS A 338 -31.43 -2.33 -1.56
C LYS A 338 -31.14 -3.21 -0.34
N GLU A 339 -29.88 -3.30 0.07
CA GLU A 339 -29.48 -4.12 1.23
C GLU A 339 -29.99 -3.51 2.54
N LEU A 340 -29.97 -2.19 2.69
CA LEU A 340 -30.56 -1.50 3.86
C LEU A 340 -32.07 -1.71 3.96
N LEU A 341 -32.80 -1.62 2.84
CA LEU A 341 -34.24 -1.87 2.81
C LEU A 341 -34.59 -3.31 3.16
N THR A 342 -33.76 -4.25 2.72
CA THR A 342 -33.88 -5.66 3.10
C THR A 342 -33.69 -5.82 4.60
N ALA A 343 -32.65 -5.18 5.17
CA ALA A 343 -32.34 -5.25 6.59
C ALA A 343 -33.37 -4.56 7.50
N LEU A 344 -34.03 -3.51 7.01
CA LEU A 344 -35.09 -2.81 7.74
C LEU A 344 -36.42 -3.58 7.73
N GLU A 345 -36.55 -4.62 6.88
CA GLU A 345 -37.78 -5.41 6.67
C GLU A 345 -39.03 -4.54 6.39
N ARG A 346 -38.84 -3.33 5.88
CA ARG A 346 -39.90 -2.32 5.68
C ARG A 346 -39.70 -1.59 4.36
N SER A 347 -40.77 -1.50 3.59
CA SER A 347 -40.81 -0.78 2.29
C SER A 347 -41.57 0.55 2.36
N THR A 348 -41.75 1.14 3.55
CA THR A 348 -42.46 2.43 3.69
C THR A 348 -41.68 3.56 2.99
N PRO A 349 -42.36 4.63 2.51
CA PRO A 349 -41.68 5.78 1.91
C PRO A 349 -40.62 6.39 2.85
N ALA A 350 -40.89 6.39 4.15
CA ALA A 350 -39.95 6.83 5.19
C ALA A 350 -38.69 5.96 5.29
N ALA A 351 -38.84 4.64 5.29
CA ALA A 351 -37.72 3.71 5.33
C ALA A 351 -36.86 3.81 4.06
N LYS A 352 -37.49 4.01 2.90
CA LYS A 352 -36.82 4.30 1.63
C LYS A 352 -36.03 5.59 1.67
N ASP A 353 -36.64 6.68 2.13
CA ASP A 353 -35.95 7.99 2.23
C ASP A 353 -34.75 7.93 3.20
N LEU A 354 -34.90 7.21 4.33
CA LEU A 354 -33.82 6.98 5.29
C LEU A 354 -32.68 6.17 4.65
N ALA A 355 -33.00 5.01 4.05
CA ALA A 355 -32.01 4.13 3.42
C ALA A 355 -31.27 4.84 2.27
N HIS A 356 -32.00 5.51 1.38
CA HIS A 356 -31.42 6.26 0.27
C HIS A 356 -30.50 7.39 0.75
N SER A 357 -30.93 8.18 1.75
CA SER A 357 -30.13 9.28 2.29
C SER A 357 -28.83 8.80 2.93
N PHE A 358 -28.90 7.69 3.67
CA PHE A 358 -27.71 7.08 4.27
C PHE A 358 -26.79 6.47 3.20
N ALA A 359 -27.36 5.75 2.23
CA ALA A 359 -26.63 5.13 1.13
C ALA A 359 -25.85 6.17 0.31
N ALA A 360 -26.51 7.25 -0.12
CA ALA A 360 -25.88 8.34 -0.88
C ALA A 360 -24.73 8.98 -0.09
N TYR A 361 -24.93 9.24 1.21
CA TYR A 361 -23.88 9.84 2.03
C TYR A 361 -22.68 8.93 2.23
N ILE A 362 -22.90 7.65 2.55
CA ILE A 362 -21.82 6.68 2.78
C ILE A 362 -21.09 6.36 1.47
N ALA A 363 -21.80 6.23 0.35
CA ALA A 363 -21.20 6.04 -0.96
C ALA A 363 -20.24 7.20 -1.30
N ALA A 364 -20.70 8.45 -1.16
CA ALA A 364 -19.85 9.62 -1.38
C ALA A 364 -18.67 9.70 -0.39
N LEU A 365 -18.91 9.34 0.89
CA LEU A 365 -17.89 9.44 1.94
C LEU A 365 -16.81 8.37 1.83
N LEU A 366 -17.17 7.12 1.55
CA LEU A 366 -16.27 5.98 1.57
C LEU A 366 -15.84 5.55 0.16
N GLY A 367 -16.70 5.70 -0.85
CA GLY A 367 -16.46 5.20 -2.20
C GLY A 367 -16.25 3.69 -2.24
N PRO A 368 -17.24 2.86 -1.84
CA PRO A 368 -17.12 1.41 -1.97
C PRO A 368 -17.00 1.00 -3.44
N ASP A 369 -16.15 0.02 -3.72
CA ASP A 369 -16.01 -0.54 -5.06
C ASP A 369 -17.21 -1.46 -5.39
N PRO A 370 -18.02 -1.15 -6.41
CA PRO A 370 -19.17 -1.97 -6.78
C PRO A 370 -18.78 -3.41 -7.16
N LYS A 371 -17.59 -3.63 -7.72
CA LYS A 371 -17.13 -4.96 -8.11
C LYS A 371 -16.81 -5.80 -6.88
N GLY A 372 -16.01 -5.26 -5.95
CA GLY A 372 -15.69 -5.91 -4.68
C GLY A 372 -16.94 -6.33 -3.89
N VAL A 373 -17.97 -5.49 -3.88
CA VAL A 373 -19.26 -5.83 -3.24
C VAL A 373 -19.93 -7.02 -3.92
N LYS A 374 -20.03 -7.05 -5.26
CA LYS A 374 -20.64 -8.19 -5.99
C LYS A 374 -19.84 -9.48 -5.80
N THR A 375 -18.51 -9.43 -5.95
CA THR A 375 -17.63 -10.60 -5.86
C THR A 375 -17.61 -11.23 -4.47
N CYS A 376 -17.77 -10.43 -3.40
CA CYS A 376 -17.86 -10.94 -2.04
C CYS A 376 -19.07 -11.87 -1.82
N PHE A 377 -20.16 -11.68 -2.57
CA PHE A 377 -21.41 -12.39 -2.36
C PHE A 377 -21.71 -13.45 -3.41
N ASP A 378 -21.26 -13.25 -4.64
CA ASP A 378 -21.35 -14.23 -5.72
C ASP A 378 -19.95 -14.61 -6.23
N PRO A 379 -19.14 -15.34 -5.44
CA PRO A 379 -17.85 -15.81 -5.89
C PRO A 379 -18.06 -16.80 -7.04
N SER A 380 -17.78 -16.38 -8.28
CA SER A 380 -17.87 -17.27 -9.44
C SER A 380 -16.94 -18.48 -9.24
N PRO A 381 -17.43 -19.72 -9.35
CA PRO A 381 -16.60 -20.92 -9.13
C PRO A 381 -15.51 -21.10 -10.20
N ASN A 382 -15.58 -20.38 -11.32
CA ASN A 382 -14.69 -20.57 -12.49
C ASN A 382 -13.69 -19.44 -12.72
N GLY A 383 -13.68 -18.39 -11.90
CA GLY A 383 -12.68 -17.31 -11.97
C GLY A 383 -11.92 -17.23 -10.66
N ALA A 384 -10.64 -17.64 -10.65
CA ALA A 384 -9.80 -17.54 -9.45
C ALA A 384 -9.85 -16.12 -8.87
N THR A 385 -10.43 -15.97 -7.68
CA THR A 385 -10.62 -14.68 -6.99
C THR A 385 -9.69 -14.61 -5.78
N ASP A 386 -8.39 -14.61 -6.08
CA ASP A 386 -7.36 -14.37 -5.07
C ASP A 386 -7.62 -13.03 -4.38
N VAL A 387 -7.68 -13.03 -3.04
CA VAL A 387 -7.93 -11.83 -2.24
C VAL A 387 -6.59 -11.19 -1.92
N ALA A 388 -6.38 -9.98 -2.42
CA ALA A 388 -5.14 -9.24 -2.23
C ALA A 388 -4.95 -8.84 -0.76
N GLN A 389 -5.98 -8.20 -0.20
CA GLN A 389 -6.02 -7.75 1.19
C GLN A 389 -7.47 -7.53 1.65
N ILE A 390 -7.65 -7.44 2.96
CA ILE A 390 -8.91 -7.05 3.59
C ILE A 390 -8.66 -5.78 4.40
N ILE A 391 -9.44 -4.73 4.19
CA ILE A 391 -9.31 -3.45 4.90
C ILE A 391 -10.53 -3.25 5.80
N VAL A 392 -10.29 -2.93 7.06
CA VAL A 392 -11.34 -2.61 8.04
C VAL A 392 -11.21 -1.14 8.43
N LEU A 393 -12.18 -0.33 8.02
CA LEU A 393 -12.18 1.13 8.24
C LEU A 393 -12.77 1.51 9.60
N GLY A 394 -12.45 2.71 10.06
CA GLY A 394 -13.03 3.31 11.26
C GLY A 394 -12.41 2.85 12.57
N ILE A 395 -11.31 2.09 12.54
CA ILE A 395 -10.64 1.60 13.75
C ILE A 395 -9.41 2.49 14.04
N PRO A 396 -9.40 3.25 15.14
CA PRO A 396 -8.23 4.05 15.51
C PRO A 396 -7.00 3.18 15.76
N LEU A 397 -5.83 3.64 15.30
CA LEU A 397 -4.53 3.00 15.53
C LEU A 397 -4.29 2.66 17.01
N SER A 398 -4.68 3.55 17.92
CA SER A 398 -4.53 3.35 19.37
C SER A 398 -5.37 2.21 19.95
N LEU A 399 -6.40 1.76 19.23
CA LEU A 399 -7.31 0.69 19.69
C LEU A 399 -6.98 -0.68 19.08
N PHE A 400 -6.00 -0.76 18.18
CA PHE A 400 -5.61 -2.03 17.56
C PHE A 400 -5.30 -3.12 18.61
N SER A 401 -4.47 -2.79 19.61
CA SER A 401 -4.12 -3.77 20.66
C SER A 401 -5.33 -4.21 21.48
N LEU A 402 -6.30 -3.33 21.75
CA LEU A 402 -7.52 -3.67 22.47
C LEU A 402 -8.40 -4.63 21.65
N LEU A 403 -8.45 -4.44 20.33
CA LEU A 403 -9.41 -5.13 19.45
C LEU A 403 -8.84 -6.37 18.76
N PHE A 404 -7.54 -6.42 18.47
CA PHE A 404 -6.93 -7.49 17.65
C PHE A 404 -5.91 -8.35 18.40
N LYS A 405 -5.32 -7.88 19.50
CA LYS A 405 -4.20 -8.59 20.16
C LYS A 405 -4.54 -10.03 20.55
N THR A 406 -5.76 -10.27 21.03
CA THR A 406 -6.26 -11.60 21.40
C THR A 406 -6.52 -12.50 20.19
N HIS A 407 -6.63 -11.94 19.00
CA HIS A 407 -6.92 -12.64 17.75
C HIS A 407 -5.68 -12.81 16.86
N LEU A 408 -4.55 -12.19 17.20
CA LEU A 408 -3.30 -12.34 16.44
C LEU A 408 -2.89 -13.81 16.23
N PRO A 409 -2.98 -14.72 17.22
CA PRO A 409 -2.65 -16.13 17.00
C PRO A 409 -3.51 -16.78 15.91
N ASP A 410 -4.82 -16.49 15.89
CA ASP A 410 -5.75 -17.03 14.90
C ASP A 410 -5.50 -16.45 13.50
N LEU A 411 -5.14 -15.16 13.43
CA LEU A 411 -4.77 -14.48 12.19
C LEU A 411 -3.48 -15.08 11.58
N VAL A 412 -2.44 -15.23 12.40
CA VAL A 412 -1.17 -15.82 11.95
C VAL A 412 -1.38 -17.29 11.55
N LYS A 413 -2.22 -18.04 12.28
CA LYS A 413 -2.60 -19.42 11.92
C LYS A 413 -3.38 -19.48 10.61
N GLY A 414 -4.18 -18.46 10.33
CA GLY A 414 -4.83 -18.25 9.03
C GLY A 414 -3.86 -17.85 7.91
N GLY A 415 -2.58 -17.63 8.22
CA GLY A 415 -1.57 -17.21 7.26
C GLY A 415 -1.70 -15.75 6.85
N VAL A 416 -2.24 -14.89 7.72
CA VAL A 416 -2.36 -13.44 7.48
C VAL A 416 -1.74 -12.63 8.62
N ASN A 417 -1.35 -11.39 8.31
CA ASN A 417 -0.97 -10.39 9.29
C ASN A 417 -2.02 -9.29 9.34
N ALA A 418 -2.25 -8.70 10.51
CA ALA A 418 -3.08 -7.51 10.67
C ALA A 418 -2.19 -6.31 11.00
N MET A 419 -2.13 -5.36 10.07
CA MET A 419 -1.32 -4.16 10.14
C MET A 419 -2.21 -2.97 10.47
N PRO A 420 -2.03 -2.32 11.63
CA PRO A 420 -2.81 -1.15 11.95
C PRO A 420 -2.31 0.06 11.16
N GLN A 421 -3.25 0.84 10.64
CA GLN A 421 -3.02 2.08 9.91
C GLN A 421 -3.82 3.22 10.56
N PRO A 422 -3.57 4.49 10.21
CA PRO A 422 -4.36 5.60 10.71
C PRO A 422 -5.85 5.43 10.33
N ASN A 423 -6.67 5.09 11.33
CA ASN A 423 -8.14 4.87 11.23
C ASN A 423 -8.57 3.59 10.49
N SER A 424 -7.66 2.64 10.25
CA SER A 424 -7.99 1.37 9.62
C SER A 424 -7.08 0.24 10.10
N VAL A 425 -7.46 -0.99 9.80
CA VAL A 425 -6.61 -2.18 9.93
C VAL A 425 -6.60 -2.88 8.58
N VAL A 426 -5.41 -3.12 8.04
CA VAL A 426 -5.21 -3.88 6.80
C VAL A 426 -4.78 -5.28 7.15
N ILE A 427 -5.43 -6.27 6.57
CA ILE A 427 -5.12 -7.68 6.73
C ILE A 427 -4.61 -8.19 5.39
N SER A 428 -3.36 -8.64 5.37
CA SER A 428 -2.65 -9.09 4.18
C SER A 428 -2.05 -10.47 4.39
N LYS A 429 -1.63 -11.13 3.30
CA LYS A 429 -0.96 -12.42 3.35
C LYS A 429 0.33 -12.32 4.19
N LEU A 430 0.47 -13.19 5.19
CA LEU A 430 1.67 -13.26 6.01
C LEU A 430 2.88 -13.60 5.13
N GLY A 431 4.03 -12.97 5.38
CA GLY A 431 5.25 -13.15 4.59
C GLY A 431 5.32 -12.33 3.30
N VAL A 432 4.23 -11.64 2.91
CA VAL A 432 4.18 -10.77 1.73
C VAL A 432 4.30 -9.31 2.14
N SER A 433 5.16 -8.57 1.44
CA SER A 433 5.37 -7.14 1.67
C SER A 433 5.88 -6.44 0.41
N LYS A 434 6.20 -5.15 0.49
CA LYS A 434 6.81 -4.40 -0.63
C LYS A 434 8.10 -5.06 -1.16
N SER A 435 8.86 -5.76 -0.31
CA SER A 435 10.08 -6.47 -0.74
C SER A 435 9.81 -7.72 -1.57
N THR A 436 8.60 -8.29 -1.54
CA THR A 436 8.25 -9.51 -2.29
C THR A 436 8.44 -9.33 -3.79
N ALA A 437 7.99 -8.20 -4.35
CA ALA A 437 8.20 -7.89 -5.76
C ALA A 437 9.68 -7.71 -6.09
N LEU A 438 10.45 -7.07 -5.21
CA LEU A 438 11.89 -6.86 -5.40
C LEU A 438 12.67 -8.17 -5.36
N ARG A 439 12.43 -9.03 -4.37
CA ARG A 439 13.04 -10.39 -4.30
C ARG A 439 12.79 -11.17 -5.59
N TYR A 440 11.55 -11.12 -6.08
CA TYR A 440 11.18 -11.75 -7.36
C TYR A 440 11.94 -11.14 -8.54
N LEU A 441 11.93 -9.82 -8.70
CA LEU A 441 12.60 -9.17 -9.82
C LEU A 441 14.13 -9.35 -9.80
N LEU A 442 14.74 -9.38 -8.61
CA LEU A 442 16.18 -9.64 -8.41
C LEU A 442 16.53 -11.13 -8.53
N GLY A 443 15.53 -12.03 -8.51
CA GLY A 443 15.77 -13.48 -8.46
C GLY A 443 16.47 -13.93 -7.17
N LYS A 444 16.56 -13.02 -6.19
CA LYS A 444 17.14 -13.28 -4.89
C LYS A 444 16.19 -14.07 -4.04
N GLU A 445 16.78 -14.89 -3.21
CA GLU A 445 16.08 -15.63 -2.19
C GLU A 445 14.93 -16.51 -2.72
N HIS A 446 14.98 -16.92 -3.99
CA HIS A 446 13.99 -17.84 -4.53
C HIS A 446 14.40 -19.28 -4.22
N ALA A 447 13.46 -20.04 -3.65
CA ALA A 447 13.64 -21.47 -3.47
C ALA A 447 13.97 -22.11 -4.81
N THR A 448 14.89 -23.08 -4.81
CA THR A 448 15.24 -23.90 -5.98
C THR A 448 14.09 -24.85 -6.35
N THR A 449 12.88 -24.33 -6.53
CA THR A 449 11.79 -25.11 -7.07
C THR A 449 11.94 -25.11 -8.58
N ASN A 450 12.16 -26.31 -9.13
CA ASN A 450 11.99 -26.60 -10.55
C ASN A 450 10.55 -26.26 -10.96
N PHE A 451 10.27 -24.98 -11.25
CA PHE A 451 9.07 -24.60 -11.95
C PHE A 451 9.23 -25.11 -13.39
N ARG A 452 8.90 -26.39 -13.59
CA ARG A 452 8.58 -26.88 -14.93
C ARG A 452 7.42 -26.02 -15.41
N ARG A 453 7.66 -25.21 -16.44
CA ARG A 453 6.63 -24.59 -17.28
C ARG A 453 5.62 -25.67 -17.65
N THR A 454 4.52 -25.78 -16.90
CA THR A 454 3.41 -26.68 -17.26
C THR A 454 2.46 -26.00 -18.26
N ASP A 455 2.57 -24.68 -18.43
CA ASP A 455 1.73 -23.92 -19.34
C ASP A 455 2.45 -23.73 -20.67
N ASN A 456 2.32 -24.73 -21.56
CA ASN A 456 2.68 -24.65 -22.98
C ASN A 456 1.72 -23.70 -23.75
N THR A 457 1.46 -22.50 -23.23
CA THR A 457 0.75 -21.47 -23.99
C THR A 457 1.76 -20.69 -24.85
N PRO A 458 1.57 -20.57 -26.17
CA PRO A 458 2.50 -19.87 -27.07
C PRO A 458 2.69 -18.37 -26.80
N TYR A 459 2.01 -17.82 -25.78
CA TYR A 459 1.97 -16.40 -25.44
C TYR A 459 2.39 -16.09 -24.00
N ALA A 460 2.94 -17.05 -23.25
CA ALA A 460 3.43 -16.77 -21.90
C ALA A 460 4.58 -15.72 -21.97
N PRO A 461 4.43 -14.54 -21.35
CA PRO A 461 5.48 -13.54 -21.33
C PRO A 461 6.77 -14.12 -20.72
N PRO A 462 7.96 -13.63 -21.12
CA PRO A 462 9.20 -14.04 -20.48
C PRO A 462 9.12 -13.79 -18.97
N SER A 463 9.60 -14.74 -18.18
CA SER A 463 9.60 -14.64 -16.72
C SER A 463 10.30 -13.35 -16.29
N LEU A 464 9.67 -12.60 -15.39
CA LEU A 464 10.27 -11.42 -14.77
C LEU A 464 11.12 -11.80 -13.54
N LEU A 465 11.13 -13.07 -13.16
CA LEU A 465 12.00 -13.59 -12.10
C LEU A 465 13.46 -13.36 -12.48
N GLY A 466 14.21 -12.66 -11.64
CA GLY A 466 15.63 -12.39 -11.87
C GLY A 466 15.92 -11.50 -13.09
N CYS A 467 14.96 -10.69 -13.53
CA CYS A 467 15.18 -9.79 -14.67
C CYS A 467 15.97 -8.52 -14.32
N VAL A 468 16.26 -8.29 -13.03
CA VAL A 468 17.07 -7.17 -12.54
C VAL A 468 18.46 -7.69 -12.20
N GLU A 469 19.46 -7.21 -12.93
CA GLU A 469 20.85 -7.54 -12.69
C GLU A 469 21.42 -6.72 -11.51
N VAL A 470 22.43 -7.27 -10.84
CA VAL A 470 23.12 -6.59 -9.73
C VAL A 470 23.78 -5.31 -10.23
N GLY A 471 23.63 -4.22 -9.47
CA GLY A 471 24.13 -2.91 -9.87
C GLY A 471 23.32 -2.21 -10.95
N HIS A 472 22.21 -2.81 -11.43
CA HIS A 472 21.32 -2.21 -12.43
C HIS A 472 20.03 -1.62 -11.83
N ALA A 473 19.97 -1.44 -10.51
CA ALA A 473 18.76 -0.96 -9.85
C ALA A 473 19.05 0.14 -8.82
N ALA A 474 18.05 1.00 -8.63
CA ALA A 474 17.97 1.97 -7.55
C ALA A 474 16.59 1.92 -6.91
N ALA A 475 16.51 1.92 -5.58
CA ALA A 475 15.27 1.95 -4.83
C ALA A 475 15.00 3.34 -4.24
N PHE A 476 13.72 3.72 -4.11
CA PHE A 476 13.30 5.02 -3.55
C PHE A 476 12.12 4.86 -2.60
N GLY A 477 12.11 5.67 -1.54
CA GLY A 477 10.99 5.76 -0.60
C GLY A 477 11.12 6.94 0.37
N ASP A 478 10.01 7.36 0.95
CA ASP A 478 9.94 8.48 1.89
C ASP A 478 9.95 8.00 3.35
N ASN A 479 9.62 6.73 3.62
CA ASN A 479 9.49 6.17 4.96
C ASN A 479 10.37 4.92 5.18
N PRO A 480 11.72 5.05 5.15
CA PRO A 480 12.65 3.92 5.30
C PRO A 480 12.53 3.19 6.65
N HIS A 481 11.97 3.85 7.65
CA HIS A 481 11.81 3.31 8.99
C HIS A 481 10.48 2.56 9.19
N SER A 482 9.56 2.56 8.23
CA SER A 482 8.25 1.91 8.38
C SER A 482 7.77 1.23 7.10
N THR A 483 6.87 1.85 6.33
CA THR A 483 6.23 1.22 5.16
C THR A 483 7.20 0.88 4.04
N ASP A 484 8.31 1.61 3.93
CA ASP A 484 9.35 1.36 2.92
C ASP A 484 10.56 0.62 3.49
N PHE A 485 10.55 0.26 4.78
CA PHE A 485 11.65 -0.49 5.39
C PHE A 485 12.01 -1.75 4.57
N GLU A 486 10.99 -2.45 4.07
CA GLU A 486 11.16 -3.64 3.24
C GLU A 486 11.88 -3.34 1.91
N LEU A 487 11.84 -2.12 1.39
CA LEU A 487 12.63 -1.74 0.22
C LEU A 487 14.12 -1.50 0.56
N THR A 488 14.45 -1.36 1.85
CA THR A 488 15.81 -1.11 2.34
C THR A 488 16.59 -2.37 2.70
N VAL A 489 15.99 -3.57 2.62
CA VAL A 489 16.66 -4.80 3.10
C VAL A 489 17.67 -5.41 2.10
N PHE A 490 17.91 -4.73 0.97
CA PHE A 490 18.74 -5.23 -0.13
C PHE A 490 20.08 -4.48 -0.20
N ASP A 491 21.13 -5.05 0.38
CA ASP A 491 22.44 -4.39 0.49
C ASP A 491 23.10 -4.07 -0.88
N ASP A 492 22.70 -4.77 -1.94
CA ASP A 492 23.20 -4.57 -3.31
C ASP A 492 22.34 -3.64 -4.17
N VAL A 493 21.24 -3.11 -3.61
CA VAL A 493 20.40 -2.12 -4.25
C VAL A 493 20.42 -0.86 -3.39
N PRO A 494 21.06 0.24 -3.85
CA PRO A 494 21.06 1.48 -3.08
C PRO A 494 19.64 1.99 -2.90
N PHE A 495 19.30 2.33 -1.65
CA PHE A 495 18.01 2.93 -1.31
C PHE A 495 18.18 4.43 -1.08
N PHE A 496 17.52 5.22 -1.91
CA PHE A 496 17.52 6.68 -1.82
C PHE A 496 16.30 7.15 -1.02
N SER A 497 16.55 7.58 0.22
CA SER A 497 15.51 8.12 1.08
C SER A 497 15.19 9.57 0.71
N VAL A 498 13.92 9.85 0.50
CA VAL A 498 13.39 11.21 0.27
C VAL A 498 12.57 11.73 1.45
N GLU A 499 12.71 11.12 2.64
CA GLU A 499 12.11 11.55 3.90
C GLU A 499 12.36 13.06 4.14
N LYS A 500 11.40 13.79 4.73
CA LYS A 500 11.67 15.21 5.06
C LYS A 500 12.80 15.31 6.07
N ASP A 501 13.65 16.33 5.91
CA ASP A 501 14.72 16.61 6.87
C ASP A 501 14.18 16.83 8.29
N SER A 502 13.04 17.52 8.42
CA SER A 502 12.39 17.74 9.72
C SER A 502 11.89 16.44 10.36
N GLN A 503 11.31 15.53 9.57
CA GLN A 503 10.84 14.23 10.03
C GLN A 503 12.02 13.33 10.45
N ARG A 504 13.05 13.26 9.60
CA ARG A 504 14.29 12.53 9.89
C ARG A 504 14.97 13.03 11.15
N ALA A 505 15.11 14.35 11.29
CA ALA A 505 15.71 14.97 12.48
C ALA A 505 14.89 14.68 13.75
N ALA A 506 13.55 14.76 13.67
CA ALA A 506 12.67 14.42 14.79
C ALA A 506 12.80 12.94 15.20
N ARG A 507 12.90 12.03 14.23
CA ARG A 507 13.14 10.60 14.47
C ARG A 507 14.49 10.36 15.14
N HIS A 508 15.57 10.96 14.66
CA HIS A 508 16.89 10.85 15.30
C HIS A 508 16.93 11.45 16.70
N ALA A 509 16.24 12.56 16.94
CA ALA A 509 16.07 13.11 18.28
C ALA A 509 15.31 12.12 19.19
N HIS A 510 14.24 11.50 18.69
CA HIS A 510 13.49 10.47 19.43
C HIS A 510 14.37 9.27 19.81
N ILE A 511 15.17 8.77 18.86
CA ILE A 511 16.12 7.66 19.09
C ILE A 511 17.10 8.03 20.20
N ARG A 512 17.69 9.22 20.13
CA ARG A 512 18.63 9.72 21.14
C ARG A 512 17.96 9.78 22.52
N THR A 513 16.79 10.40 22.62
CA THR A 513 16.04 10.48 23.89
C THR A 513 15.79 9.09 24.46
N ARG A 514 15.35 8.13 23.64
CA ARG A 514 15.07 6.76 24.10
C ARG A 514 16.30 6.00 24.57
N LEU A 515 17.44 6.22 23.92
CA LEU A 515 18.70 5.62 24.32
C LEU A 515 19.17 6.19 25.67
N THR A 516 19.19 7.53 25.81
CA THR A 516 19.56 8.19 27.08
C THR A 516 18.61 7.80 28.22
N GLU A 517 17.29 7.75 27.98
CA GLU A 517 16.32 7.26 28.97
C GLU A 517 16.61 5.81 29.39
N ALA A 518 17.03 4.93 28.47
CA ALA A 518 17.39 3.56 28.80
C ALA A 518 18.67 3.48 29.63
N GLU A 519 19.72 4.22 29.25
CA GLU A 519 20.99 4.29 29.96
C GLU A 519 20.82 4.82 31.39
N GLU A 520 20.08 5.91 31.57
CA GLU A 520 19.82 6.48 32.90
C GLU A 520 19.04 5.52 33.81
N ARG A 521 18.08 4.77 33.26
CA ARG A 521 17.29 3.81 34.04
C ARG A 521 18.12 2.59 34.46
N GLU A 522 18.93 2.06 33.54
CA GLU A 522 19.84 0.97 33.86
C GLU A 522 20.87 1.39 34.90
N ALA A 523 21.46 2.58 34.77
CA ALA A 523 22.39 3.14 35.75
C ALA A 523 21.77 3.30 37.16
N ARG A 524 20.46 3.56 37.24
CA ARG A 524 19.73 3.67 38.52
C ARG A 524 19.12 2.36 39.00
N GLY A 525 19.20 1.27 38.24
CA GLY A 525 18.56 -0.01 38.55
C GLY A 525 17.03 0.04 38.58
N ILE A 526 16.40 0.97 37.87
CA ILE A 526 14.94 1.21 37.92
C ILE A 526 14.23 0.46 36.79
N VAL A 527 13.32 -0.44 37.15
CA VAL A 527 12.40 -1.09 36.19
C VAL A 527 11.10 -0.28 36.09
N VAL A 528 11.02 0.62 35.11
CA VAL A 528 9.80 1.37 34.82
C VAL A 528 8.87 0.51 33.97
N ARG A 529 7.61 0.34 34.36
CA ARG A 529 6.58 -0.32 33.53
C ARG A 529 5.77 0.71 32.74
N ASP A 530 5.42 0.38 31.51
CA ASP A 530 4.55 1.21 30.68
C ASP A 530 3.09 1.16 31.15
N LYS A 531 2.21 1.93 30.49
CA LYS A 531 0.76 1.98 30.77
C LYS A 531 0.03 0.64 30.57
N TYR A 532 0.70 -0.37 30.02
CA TYR A 532 0.19 -1.73 29.83
C TYR A 532 0.90 -2.73 30.77
N GLY A 533 1.67 -2.25 31.74
CA GLY A 533 2.41 -3.06 32.70
C GLY A 533 3.65 -3.75 32.13
N GLN A 534 4.05 -3.44 30.89
CA GLN A 534 5.24 -4.03 30.27
C GLN A 534 6.51 -3.32 30.76
N PRO A 535 7.60 -4.06 31.07
CA PRO A 535 8.85 -3.42 31.43
C PRO A 535 9.34 -2.55 30.27
N SER A 536 9.90 -1.41 30.63
CA SER A 536 10.55 -0.53 29.67
C SER A 536 11.74 -1.21 29.01
N LEU A 537 12.06 -0.79 27.78
CA LEU A 537 13.17 -1.34 27.01
C LEU A 537 14.52 -1.07 27.70
N SER A 538 15.34 -2.12 27.80
CA SER A 538 16.78 -2.04 28.10
C SER A 538 17.55 -1.37 26.97
N VAL A 539 18.78 -0.92 27.24
CA VAL A 539 19.70 -0.34 26.25
C VAL A 539 19.89 -1.31 25.08
N ASN A 540 20.16 -2.59 25.37
CA ASN A 540 20.33 -3.63 24.34
C ASN A 540 19.08 -3.79 23.46
N GLN A 541 17.88 -3.73 24.06
CA GLN A 541 16.63 -3.80 23.30
C GLN A 541 16.41 -2.56 22.43
N VAL A 542 16.77 -1.36 22.92
CA VAL A 542 16.70 -0.13 22.11
C VAL A 542 17.66 -0.22 20.92
N VAL A 543 18.92 -0.60 21.15
CA VAL A 543 19.94 -0.77 20.09
C VAL A 543 19.50 -1.81 19.06
N SER A 544 19.00 -2.97 19.49
CA SER A 544 18.52 -4.01 18.57
C SER A 544 17.38 -3.54 17.65
N ARG A 545 16.58 -2.57 18.09
CA ARG A 545 15.47 -2.00 17.31
C ARG A 545 15.93 -0.95 16.31
N MET A 546 17.17 -0.45 16.42
CA MET A 546 17.71 0.54 15.47
C MET A 546 17.96 -0.05 14.08
N TYR A 547 18.10 -1.37 13.98
CA TYR A 547 18.27 -2.09 12.71
C TYR A 547 16.97 -2.66 12.15
N ARG A 548 15.83 -2.46 12.83
CA ARG A 548 14.54 -3.07 12.48
C ARG A 548 13.53 -2.01 12.08
N SER A 549 12.50 -2.42 11.34
CA SER A 549 11.34 -1.57 11.08
C SER A 549 10.76 -1.02 12.38
N GLY A 550 10.45 0.27 12.39
CA GLY A 550 9.80 0.96 13.48
C GLY A 550 10.36 2.36 13.76
N PRO A 551 9.77 3.07 14.74
CA PRO A 551 10.14 4.45 15.06
C PRO A 551 11.56 4.60 15.64
N LEU A 552 12.25 3.49 15.92
CA LEU A 552 13.62 3.49 16.43
C LEU A 552 14.66 3.15 15.35
N MET A 553 14.25 2.82 14.13
CA MET A 553 15.16 2.53 13.03
C MET A 553 16.09 3.73 12.80
N ASP A 554 17.41 3.49 12.82
CA ASP A 554 18.43 4.50 12.56
C ASP A 554 19.11 4.24 11.22
N ASP A 555 18.68 4.99 10.20
CA ASP A 555 19.17 4.89 8.83
C ASP A 555 20.67 5.19 8.70
N ARG A 556 21.27 5.89 9.66
CA ARG A 556 22.72 6.17 9.66
C ARG A 556 23.56 4.91 9.89
N LEU A 557 22.94 3.85 10.42
CA LEU A 557 23.59 2.57 10.68
C LEU A 557 23.51 1.60 9.49
N VAL A 558 22.83 1.99 8.40
CA VAL A 558 22.57 1.14 7.23
C VAL A 558 23.27 1.74 6.00
N PRO A 559 24.45 1.23 5.59
CA PRO A 559 25.35 1.92 4.65
C PRO A 559 24.78 2.18 3.24
N HIS A 560 23.88 1.33 2.76
CA HIS A 560 23.26 1.46 1.43
C HIS A 560 22.01 2.36 1.43
N ILE A 561 21.60 2.88 2.58
CA ILE A 561 20.58 3.93 2.67
C ILE A 561 21.24 5.30 2.50
N VAL A 562 20.86 6.01 1.45
CA VAL A 562 21.37 7.35 1.14
C VAL A 562 20.24 8.37 1.29
N HIS A 563 20.40 9.31 2.21
CA HIS A 563 19.40 10.36 2.44
C HIS A 563 19.58 11.54 1.49
N ILE A 564 18.55 11.83 0.70
CA ILE A 564 18.46 13.00 -0.20
C ILE A 564 17.49 14.03 0.40
N GLY A 565 16.33 13.54 0.84
CA GLY A 565 15.22 14.34 1.36
C GLY A 565 14.40 15.08 0.29
N GLY A 566 13.37 15.80 0.71
CA GLY A 566 12.56 16.67 -0.17
C GLY A 566 11.36 16.00 -0.86
N GLU A 567 10.95 14.82 -0.42
CA GLU A 567 9.82 14.04 -0.97
C GLU A 567 9.89 13.92 -2.52
N GLU A 568 8.76 14.04 -3.22
CA GLU A 568 8.69 13.95 -4.68
C GLU A 568 9.52 15.03 -5.40
N GLY A 569 9.77 16.16 -4.75
CA GLY A 569 10.67 17.20 -5.26
C GLY A 569 12.14 16.74 -5.26
N GLY A 570 12.57 16.09 -4.17
CA GLY A 570 13.90 15.48 -4.06
C GLY A 570 14.12 14.38 -5.09
N SER A 571 13.14 13.48 -5.24
CA SER A 571 13.14 12.45 -6.29
C SER A 571 13.32 13.06 -7.68
N ALA A 572 12.58 14.12 -8.00
CA ALA A 572 12.66 14.76 -9.32
C ALA A 572 14.04 15.39 -9.58
N VAL A 573 14.63 16.06 -8.58
CA VAL A 573 15.97 16.64 -8.70
C VAL A 573 17.01 15.53 -8.90
N TYR A 574 16.94 14.47 -8.09
CA TYR A 574 17.83 13.31 -8.22
C TYR A 574 17.74 12.67 -9.61
N LEU A 575 16.52 12.36 -10.08
CA LEU A 575 16.33 11.72 -11.37
C LEU A 575 16.83 12.60 -12.51
N ASN A 576 16.64 13.92 -12.43
CA ASN A 576 17.22 14.85 -13.41
C ASN A 576 18.76 14.85 -13.37
N ALA A 577 19.35 14.91 -12.19
CA ALA A 577 20.81 14.88 -12.02
C ALA A 577 21.40 13.58 -12.58
N LEU A 578 20.82 12.42 -12.23
CA LEU A 578 21.22 11.12 -12.73
C LEU A 578 21.17 11.06 -14.26
N MET A 579 20.05 11.49 -14.85
CA MET A 579 19.87 11.47 -16.31
C MET A 579 20.85 12.40 -17.02
N ASN A 580 21.24 13.52 -16.40
CA ASN A 580 22.22 14.44 -16.95
C ASN A 580 23.65 13.90 -16.84
N LEU A 581 24.02 13.30 -15.71
CA LEU A 581 25.33 12.66 -15.50
C LEU A 581 25.53 11.50 -16.47
N LEU A 582 24.48 10.71 -16.67
CA LEU A 582 24.44 9.64 -17.67
C LEU A 582 24.31 10.15 -19.10
N ARG A 583 24.15 11.46 -19.33
CA ARG A 583 23.99 12.07 -20.67
C ARG A 583 22.83 11.49 -21.49
N VAL A 584 21.75 11.11 -20.81
CA VAL A 584 20.59 10.48 -21.45
C VAL A 584 19.83 11.54 -22.25
N PRO A 585 19.54 11.38 -23.55
CA PRO A 585 18.93 12.44 -24.33
C PRO A 585 17.49 12.75 -23.89
N THR A 586 17.11 14.02 -23.98
CA THR A 586 15.71 14.45 -23.84
C THR A 586 14.98 14.17 -25.15
N LEU A 587 14.32 13.02 -25.24
CA LEU A 587 13.56 12.63 -26.42
C LEU A 587 12.16 13.23 -26.32
N SER A 588 11.72 13.97 -27.35
CA SER A 588 10.31 14.36 -27.46
C SER A 588 9.47 13.23 -28.06
N ARG A 589 8.17 13.19 -27.75
CA ARG A 589 7.21 12.23 -28.35
C ARG A 589 7.12 12.35 -29.88
N LEU A 590 7.53 13.48 -30.45
CA LEU A 590 7.32 13.86 -31.86
C LEU A 590 8.60 13.89 -32.70
N SER A 591 9.79 13.94 -32.08
CA SER A 591 11.07 14.15 -32.78
C SER A 591 12.08 13.05 -32.44
N TYR A 592 11.86 11.85 -32.97
CA TYR A 592 12.91 10.83 -32.98
C TYR A 592 13.83 11.07 -34.19
N GLN A 593 15.06 11.49 -33.94
CA GLN A 593 16.11 11.49 -34.96
C GLN A 593 16.92 10.19 -34.83
N PRO A 594 16.87 9.28 -35.82
CA PRO A 594 17.53 7.97 -35.76
C PRO A 594 19.07 8.02 -35.82
N HIS A 595 19.69 9.20 -35.83
CA HIS A 595 21.11 9.38 -36.17
C HIS A 595 22.07 9.50 -34.98
N VAL A 596 21.60 9.42 -33.73
CA VAL A 596 22.50 9.50 -32.57
C VAL A 596 22.56 8.14 -31.86
N ASN A 597 23.54 7.32 -32.25
CA ASN A 597 23.91 6.11 -31.52
C ASN A 597 24.57 6.51 -30.19
N HIS A 598 23.76 6.76 -29.17
CA HIS A 598 24.29 6.86 -27.80
C HIS A 598 24.71 5.45 -27.34
N PRO A 599 25.93 5.28 -26.81
CA PRO A 599 26.37 4.00 -26.27
C PRO A 599 25.46 3.55 -25.11
N PRO A 600 25.34 2.23 -24.87
CA PRO A 600 24.70 1.75 -23.65
C PRO A 600 25.49 2.24 -22.43
N VAL A 601 24.76 2.58 -21.35
CA VAL A 601 25.37 2.89 -20.06
C VAL A 601 25.99 1.62 -19.50
N THR A 602 27.18 1.70 -18.90
CA THR A 602 27.81 0.56 -18.20
C THR A 602 27.37 0.51 -16.73
N PRO A 603 27.40 -0.65 -16.07
CA PRO A 603 27.06 -0.77 -14.65
C PRO A 603 27.88 0.17 -13.76
N GLU A 604 29.18 0.33 -14.04
CA GLU A 604 30.07 1.19 -13.27
C GLU A 604 29.76 2.68 -13.47
N GLU A 605 29.42 3.07 -14.70
CA GLU A 605 28.98 4.44 -15.00
C GLU A 605 27.65 4.74 -14.31
N PHE A 606 26.72 3.78 -14.30
CA PHE A 606 25.46 3.89 -13.59
C PHE A 606 25.67 4.07 -12.09
N GLN A 607 26.43 3.17 -11.45
CA GLN A 607 26.70 3.23 -10.01
C GLN A 607 27.40 4.52 -9.60
N ARG A 608 28.40 4.96 -10.36
CA ARG A 608 29.11 6.24 -10.10
C ARG A 608 28.16 7.43 -10.23
N SER A 609 27.30 7.42 -11.25
CA SER A 609 26.36 8.51 -11.51
C SER A 609 25.26 8.57 -10.45
N MET A 610 24.83 7.44 -9.88
CA MET A 610 23.88 7.41 -8.77
C MET A 610 24.39 8.14 -7.53
N ASN A 611 25.61 7.84 -7.09
CA ASN A 611 26.21 8.50 -5.91
C ASN A 611 26.42 10.00 -6.13
N ALA A 612 26.87 10.38 -7.33
CA ALA A 612 27.03 11.78 -7.71
C ALA A 612 25.68 12.51 -7.77
N ALA A 613 24.65 11.87 -8.34
CA ALA A 613 23.29 12.43 -8.39
C ALA A 613 22.70 12.63 -6.99
N ALA A 614 22.95 11.72 -6.05
CA ALA A 614 22.50 11.84 -4.66
C ALA A 614 23.12 13.06 -3.98
N THR A 615 24.41 13.31 -4.22
CA THR A 615 25.11 14.48 -3.69
C THR A 615 24.51 15.78 -4.24
N VAL A 616 24.34 15.87 -5.57
CA VAL A 616 23.73 17.04 -6.22
C VAL A 616 22.30 17.28 -5.71
N ALA A 617 21.51 16.22 -5.58
CA ALA A 617 20.14 16.33 -5.10
C ALA A 617 20.09 16.79 -3.63
N ARG A 618 20.96 16.25 -2.78
CA ARG A 618 21.05 16.65 -1.37
C ARG A 618 21.41 18.13 -1.23
N GLU A 619 22.42 18.60 -1.96
CA GLU A 619 22.84 20.01 -1.97
C GLU A 619 21.71 20.92 -2.44
N ALA A 620 20.99 20.53 -3.51
CA ALA A 620 19.87 21.28 -4.02
C ALA A 620 18.69 21.33 -3.03
N VAL A 621 18.38 20.22 -2.34
CA VAL A 621 17.31 20.20 -1.33
C VAL A 621 17.66 21.11 -0.16
N VAL A 622 18.90 21.05 0.35
CA VAL A 622 19.37 21.89 1.46
C VAL A 622 19.47 23.38 1.06
N GLY A 623 19.92 23.67 -0.16
CA GLY A 623 20.08 25.04 -0.67
C GLY A 623 18.79 25.69 -1.18
N SER A 624 17.73 24.91 -1.39
CA SER A 624 16.45 25.37 -1.96
C SER A 624 15.49 25.91 -0.88
N PRO A 625 14.52 26.79 -1.23
CA PRO A 625 13.35 27.09 -0.40
C PRO A 625 12.56 25.85 0.05
N LEU A 626 12.74 24.70 -0.62
CA LEU A 626 12.17 23.40 -0.20
C LEU A 626 12.67 22.94 1.18
N SER A 627 13.86 23.37 1.63
CA SER A 627 14.35 23.12 3.00
C SER A 627 13.67 24.00 4.07
N LYS A 628 12.98 25.07 3.65
CA LYS A 628 12.33 26.07 4.52
C LYS A 628 10.81 25.84 4.66
N LEU A 629 10.26 24.82 4.00
CA LEU A 629 8.89 24.31 4.12
C LEU A 629 8.89 23.00 4.92
#